data_AF-A0A1T5FVU8-F1
#
_entry.id   AF-A0A1T5FVU8-F1
#
_cell.length_a   1.000
_cell.length_b   1.000
_cell.length_c   1.000
_cell.angle_alpha   90.00
_cell.angle_beta   90.00
_cell.angle_gamma   90.00
#
_symmetry.space_group_name_H-M   'P 1'
#
loop_
_entity.id
_entity.type
_entity.pdbx_description
1 polymer ?
#
loop_
_entity_poly.entity_id
_entity_poly.type
_entity_poly.pdbx_seq_one_letter_code
_entity_poly.pdbx_strand_id
1 'polypeptide(L)'
;MLTPFVARVVIANPLQVKAIAQAHVKTDKIDAGTLASLRAAGYLPEIWTPDAATERMRRLAARRFQIVRHRTRIKNEVHSILHAHLIPRCPHADLFSGVGRAWLLRQPVCGFRRSRAGIPT
;
A
#
# COMPACT_ATOMS: atom_id res chain seq x y z
N MET A 1 19.10 6.35 -9.06
CA MET A 1 19.29 7.70 -8.46
C MET A 1 20.17 8.50 -9.41
N LEU A 2 19.60 9.48 -10.12
CA LEU A 2 20.35 10.33 -11.07
C LEU A 2 20.94 11.58 -10.39
N THR A 3 20.42 11.93 -9.21
CA THR A 3 20.77 13.13 -8.43
C THR A 3 22.27 13.39 -8.24
N PRO A 4 23.15 12.38 -8.05
CA PRO A 4 24.59 12.64 -7.91
C PRO A 4 25.28 13.06 -9.21
N PHE A 5 24.67 12.79 -10.36
CA PHE A 5 25.29 12.94 -11.68
C PHE A 5 24.76 14.16 -12.46
N VAL A 6 23.76 14.86 -11.92
CA VAL A 6 23.07 15.97 -12.61
C VAL A 6 22.81 17.13 -11.65
N ALA A 7 22.85 18.36 -12.16
CA ALA A 7 22.60 19.56 -11.36
C ALA A 7 21.15 19.66 -10.86
N ARG A 8 20.18 19.15 -11.61
CA ARG A 8 18.75 19.18 -11.27
C ARG A 8 18.01 18.03 -11.92
N VAL A 9 17.13 17.40 -11.14
CA VAL A 9 16.13 16.45 -11.65
C VAL A 9 14.79 17.17 -11.71
N VAL A 10 14.15 17.13 -12.88
CA VAL A 10 12.81 17.67 -13.10
C VAL A 10 11.89 16.51 -13.48
N ILE A 11 10.75 16.40 -12.80
CA ILE A 11 9.71 15.43 -13.13
C ILE A 11 8.60 16.17 -13.86
N ALA A 12 8.18 15.66 -15.02
CA ALA A 12 7.12 16.25 -15.83
C ALA A 12 6.01 15.22 -16.09
N ASN A 13 4.79 15.71 -16.35
CA ASN A 13 3.66 14.84 -16.69
C ASN A 13 3.86 14.23 -18.09
N PRO A 14 4.03 12.91 -18.23
CA PRO A 14 4.28 12.31 -19.54
C PRO A 14 3.13 12.51 -20.54
N LEU A 15 1.88 12.63 -20.08
CA LEU A 15 0.74 12.87 -20.96
C LEU A 15 0.75 14.29 -21.53
N GLN A 16 1.05 15.29 -20.70
CA GLN A 16 1.14 16.68 -21.14
C GLN A 16 2.39 16.90 -22.01
N VAL A 17 3.52 16.29 -21.63
CA VAL A 17 4.73 16.33 -22.45
C VAL A 17 4.50 15.70 -23.82
N LYS A 18 3.79 14.56 -23.92
CA LYS A 18 3.46 13.93 -25.20
C LYS A 18 2.50 14.75 -26.06
N ALA A 19 1.60 15.52 -25.44
CA ALA A 19 0.74 16.46 -26.15
C ALA A 19 1.55 17.60 -26.80
N ILE A 20 2.68 17.98 -26.20
CA ILE A 20 3.58 19.03 -26.68
C ILE A 20 4.66 18.46 -27.62
N ALA A 21 5.14 17.25 -27.34
CA ALA A 21 6.21 16.56 -28.06
C ALA A 21 5.64 15.38 -28.87
N GLN A 22 5.14 15.67 -30.08
CA GLN A 22 4.80 14.64 -31.05
C GLN A 22 6.06 14.19 -31.80
N ALA A 23 6.81 13.25 -31.23
CA ALA A 23 7.94 12.63 -31.92
C ALA A 23 7.46 11.45 -32.78
N HIS A 24 7.67 11.54 -34.10
CA HIS A 24 7.39 10.45 -35.05
C HIS A 24 8.36 9.26 -34.92
N VAL A 25 9.55 9.47 -34.32
CA VAL A 25 10.59 8.44 -34.13
C VAL A 25 11.02 8.46 -32.66
N LYS A 26 10.70 7.39 -31.93
CA LYS A 26 11.01 7.27 -30.50
C LYS A 26 12.40 6.68 -30.32
N THR A 27 13.38 7.53 -30.00
CA THR A 27 14.73 7.11 -29.59
C THR A 27 15.20 7.94 -28.41
N ASP A 28 15.92 7.34 -27.46
CA ASP A 28 16.34 8.01 -26.22
C ASP A 28 17.13 9.30 -26.46
N LYS A 29 17.94 9.34 -27.54
CA LYS A 29 18.72 10.53 -27.92
C LYS A 29 17.83 11.68 -28.40
N ILE A 30 16.82 11.39 -29.24
CA ILE A 30 15.89 12.40 -29.77
C ILE A 30 14.95 12.88 -28.67
N ASP A 31 14.45 11.96 -27.83
CA ASP A 31 13.56 12.27 -26.72
C ASP A 31 14.28 13.17 -25.70
N ALA A 32 15.54 12.87 -25.34
CA ALA A 32 16.34 13.71 -24.44
C ALA A 32 16.58 15.12 -24.99
N GLY A 33 16.89 15.24 -26.29
CA GLY A 33 17.06 16.54 -26.95
C GLY A 33 15.78 17.36 -26.96
N THR A 34 14.65 16.72 -27.29
CA THR A 34 13.32 17.38 -27.29
C THR A 34 12.96 17.88 -25.89
N LEU A 35 13.17 17.06 -24.85
CA LEU A 35 12.91 17.45 -23.47
C LEU A 35 13.79 18.60 -23.00
N ALA A 36 15.08 18.62 -23.39
CA ALA A 36 15.99 19.71 -23.08
C ALA A 36 15.55 21.03 -23.72
N SER A 37 15.15 20.99 -25.00
CA SER A 37 14.63 22.16 -25.72
C SER A 37 13.32 22.67 -25.10
N LEU A 38 12.39 21.78 -24.76
CA LEU A 38 11.15 22.15 -24.08
C LEU A 38 11.40 22.78 -22.71
N ARG A 39 12.40 22.27 -21.98
CA ARG A 39 12.80 22.85 -20.70
C ARG A 39 13.41 24.24 -20.88
N ALA A 40 14.31 24.40 -21.85
CA ALA A 40 14.95 25.67 -22.16
C ALA A 40 13.94 26.74 -22.58
N ALA A 41 12.91 26.35 -23.33
CA ALA A 41 11.81 27.21 -23.75
C ALA A 41 10.73 27.43 -22.68
N GLY A 42 10.85 26.83 -21.49
CA GLY A 42 9.89 26.99 -20.39
C GLY A 42 8.56 26.24 -20.59
N TYR A 43 8.43 25.42 -21.63
CA TYR A 43 7.21 24.67 -21.96
C TYR A 43 7.12 23.29 -21.31
N LEU A 44 8.07 22.93 -20.43
CA LEU A 44 8.00 21.66 -19.70
C LEU A 44 7.13 21.80 -18.44
N PRO A 45 5.96 21.13 -18.36
CA PRO A 45 5.10 21.21 -17.19
C PRO A 45 5.71 20.42 -16.04
N GLU A 46 6.39 21.13 -15.14
CA GLU A 46 7.00 20.54 -13.94
C GLU A 46 5.93 20.12 -12.95
N ILE A 47 6.05 18.89 -12.42
CA ILE A 47 5.25 18.42 -11.30
C ILE A 47 6.03 18.61 -10.01
N TRP A 48 5.34 19.08 -8.98
CA TRP A 48 5.89 19.14 -7.63
C TRP A 48 6.42 17.77 -7.19
N THR A 49 7.68 17.75 -6.78
CA THR A 49 8.35 16.55 -6.25
C THR A 49 8.60 16.74 -4.76
N PRO A 50 8.19 15.80 -3.90
CA PRO A 50 8.48 15.90 -2.46
C PRO A 50 9.99 15.90 -2.22
N ASP A 51 10.44 16.73 -1.28
CA ASP A 51 11.79 16.63 -0.75
C ASP A 51 11.96 15.32 0.05
N ALA A 52 13.22 14.95 0.32
CA ALA A 52 13.53 13.70 0.99
C ALA A 52 12.91 13.57 2.40
N ALA A 53 12.72 14.67 3.14
CA ALA A 53 12.07 14.64 4.44
C ALA A 53 10.57 14.40 4.30
N THR A 54 9.92 15.10 3.38
CA THR A 54 8.50 14.90 3.06
C THR A 54 8.22 13.48 2.57
N GLU A 55 9.09 12.93 1.73
CA GLU A 55 8.94 11.55 1.24
C GLU A 55 9.11 10.52 2.36
N ARG A 56 10.09 10.72 3.27
CA ARG A 56 10.24 9.89 4.47
C ARG A 56 8.98 9.91 5.35
N MET A 57 8.42 11.10 5.61
CA MET A 57 7.21 11.23 6.42
C MET A 57 6.02 10.53 5.78
N ARG A 58 5.83 10.66 4.46
CA ARG A 58 4.78 9.93 3.72
C ARG A 58 4.94 8.43 3.84
N ARG A 59 6.15 7.90 3.70
CA ARG A 59 6.41 6.46 3.87
C ARG A 59 6.02 5.98 5.27
N LEU A 60 6.37 6.74 6.31
CA LEU A 60 6.00 6.41 7.69
C LEU A 60 4.49 6.45 7.90
N ALA A 61 3.82 7.51 7.44
CA ALA A 61 2.37 7.66 7.54
C ALA A 61 1.63 6.54 6.80
N ALA A 62 2.05 6.22 5.57
CA ALA A 62 1.50 5.12 4.78
C ALA A 62 1.69 3.78 5.49
N ARG A 63 2.88 3.50 6.03
CA ARG A 63 3.15 2.26 6.78
C ARG A 63 2.24 2.14 8.01
N ARG A 64 2.12 3.22 8.80
CA ARG A 64 1.22 3.25 9.96
C ARG A 64 -0.23 3.00 9.54
N PHE A 65 -0.69 3.66 8.49
CA PHE A 65 -2.03 3.48 7.95
C PHE A 65 -2.29 2.02 7.55
N GLN A 66 -1.35 1.40 6.84
CA GLN A 66 -1.47 -0.02 6.46
C GLN A 66 -1.56 -0.91 7.70
N ILE A 67 -0.70 -0.73 8.70
CA ILE A 67 -0.73 -1.54 9.93
C ILE A 67 -2.06 -1.39 10.68
N VAL A 68 -2.57 -0.16 10.81
CA VAL A 68 -3.86 0.10 11.47
C VAL A 68 -4.99 -0.57 10.71
N ARG A 69 -5.02 -0.46 9.39
CA ARG A 69 -6.02 -1.11 8.55
C ARG A 69 -5.98 -2.64 8.68
N HIS A 70 -4.79 -3.24 8.68
CA HIS A 70 -4.63 -4.68 8.87
C HIS A 70 -5.10 -5.11 10.26
N ARG A 71 -4.75 -4.36 11.31
CA ARG A 71 -5.22 -4.61 12.68
C ARG A 71 -6.75 -4.58 12.75
N THR A 72 -7.40 -3.56 12.19
CA THR A 72 -8.85 -3.46 12.17
C THR A 72 -9.50 -4.59 11.38
N ARG A 73 -8.93 -4.96 10.22
CA ARG A 73 -9.42 -6.08 9.41
C ARG A 73 -9.41 -7.39 10.18
N ILE A 74 -8.28 -7.74 10.80
CA ILE A 74 -8.15 -8.99 11.58
C ILE A 74 -9.14 -9.01 12.74
N LYS A 75 -9.30 -7.88 13.45
CA LYS A 75 -10.28 -7.78 14.53
C LYS A 75 -11.70 -8.03 14.03
N ASN A 76 -12.08 -7.40 12.92
CA ASN A 76 -13.40 -7.58 12.32
C ASN A 76 -13.63 -9.01 11.84
N GLU A 77 -12.60 -9.66 11.29
CA GLU A 77 -12.65 -11.06 10.88
C GLU A 77 -12.92 -12.00 12.07
N VAL A 78 -12.26 -11.78 13.21
CA VAL A 78 -12.56 -12.51 14.46
C VAL A 78 -14.01 -12.30 14.87
N HIS A 79 -14.50 -11.05 14.85
CA HIS A 79 -15.91 -10.78 15.15
C HIS A 79 -16.86 -11.50 14.18
N SER A 80 -16.58 -11.49 12.88
CA SER A 80 -17.38 -12.20 11.87
C SER A 80 -17.41 -13.72 12.11
N ILE A 81 -16.27 -14.32 12.48
CA ILE A 81 -16.19 -15.76 12.81
C ILE A 81 -17.05 -16.08 14.04
N LEU A 82 -16.96 -15.28 15.10
CA LEU A 82 -17.77 -15.48 16.30
C LEU A 82 -19.27 -15.37 16.00
N HIS A 83 -19.65 -14.37 15.20
CA HIS A 83 -21.03 -14.20 14.75
C HIS A 83 -21.52 -15.38 13.90
N ALA A 84 -20.69 -15.91 13.01
CA ALA A 84 -21.04 -17.07 12.17
C ALA A 84 -21.26 -18.34 12.98
N HIS A 85 -20.58 -18.50 14.12
CA HIS A 85 -20.73 -19.64 15.03
C HIS A 85 -21.81 -19.41 16.10
N LEU A 86 -22.60 -18.32 16.00
CA LEU A 86 -23.64 -17.95 16.98
C LEU A 86 -23.12 -17.85 18.42
N ILE A 87 -21.84 -17.50 18.59
CA ILE A 87 -21.23 -17.35 19.90
C ILE A 87 -21.77 -16.07 20.56
N PRO A 88 -22.24 -16.13 21.82
CA PRO A 88 -22.72 -14.94 22.52
C PRO A 88 -21.63 -13.89 22.67
N ARG A 89 -22.02 -12.63 22.83
CA ARG A 89 -21.06 -11.53 23.02
C ARG A 89 -20.14 -11.82 24.20
N CYS A 90 -18.85 -11.54 24.01
CA CYS A 90 -17.86 -11.65 25.06
C CYS A 90 -18.28 -10.81 26.29
N PRO A 91 -18.23 -11.37 27.52
CA PRO A 91 -18.62 -10.65 28.74
C PRO A 91 -17.59 -9.59 29.17
N HIS A 92 -16.45 -9.48 28.48
CA HIS A 92 -15.38 -8.53 28.78
C HIS A 92 -15.43 -7.31 27.85
N ALA A 93 -15.04 -6.15 28.38
CA ALA A 93 -15.06 -4.87 27.65
C ALA A 93 -14.18 -4.86 26.38
N ASP A 94 -13.03 -5.55 26.38
CA ASP A 94 -12.19 -5.72 25.19
C ASP A 94 -11.90 -7.20 24.94
N LEU A 95 -12.37 -7.67 23.78
CA LEU A 95 -12.14 -9.02 23.26
C LEU A 95 -10.65 -9.33 23.07
N PHE A 96 -9.83 -8.33 22.76
CA PHE A 96 -8.40 -8.50 22.44
C PHE A 96 -7.47 -8.26 23.63
N SER A 97 -8.02 -7.97 24.81
CA SER A 97 -7.30 -7.92 26.09
C SER A 97 -6.79 -9.31 26.50
N GLY A 98 -5.91 -9.39 27.51
CA GLY A 98 -5.42 -10.68 28.01
C GLY A 98 -6.56 -11.63 28.44
N VAL A 99 -7.54 -11.10 29.17
CA VAL A 99 -8.71 -11.86 29.64
C VAL A 99 -9.65 -12.21 28.47
N GLY A 100 -9.88 -11.28 27.55
CA GLY A 100 -10.69 -11.50 26.34
C GLY A 100 -10.12 -12.59 25.43
N ARG A 101 -8.79 -12.63 25.27
CA ARG A 101 -8.11 -13.70 24.52
C ARG A 101 -8.22 -15.06 25.20
N ALA A 102 -8.12 -15.11 26.52
CA ALA A 102 -8.35 -16.36 27.26
C ALA A 102 -9.79 -16.86 27.09
N TRP A 103 -10.78 -15.96 27.00
CA TRP A 103 -12.15 -16.30 26.67
C TRP A 103 -12.32 -16.79 25.21
N LEU A 104 -11.66 -16.15 24.24
CA LEU A 104 -11.64 -16.57 22.83
C LEU A 104 -11.16 -18.01 22.67
N LEU A 105 -10.09 -18.39 23.38
CA LEU A 105 -9.51 -19.74 23.32
C LEU A 105 -10.47 -20.83 23.83
N ARG A 106 -11.46 -20.48 24.66
CA ARG A 106 -12.47 -21.42 25.18
C ARG A 106 -13.67 -21.57 24.26
N GLN A 107 -13.78 -20.76 23.20
CA GLN A 107 -14.93 -20.81 22.32
C GLN A 107 -14.90 -22.07 21.44
N PRO A 108 -16.05 -22.73 21.20
CA PRO A 108 -16.17 -23.85 20.28
C PRO A 108 -16.19 -23.35 18.84
N VAL A 109 -15.20 -22.53 18.46
CA VAL A 109 -14.91 -22.28 17.04
C VAL A 109 -14.37 -23.59 16.51
N CYS A 110 -15.16 -24.29 15.70
CA CYS A 110 -14.74 -25.56 15.14
C CYS A 110 -13.48 -25.28 14.32
N GLY A 111 -12.34 -25.73 14.84
CA GLY A 111 -11.07 -25.60 14.15
C GLY A 111 -11.19 -26.30 12.81
N PHE A 112 -10.74 -25.62 11.76
CA PHE A 112 -10.24 -26.19 10.52
C PHE A 112 -10.18 -27.73 10.57
N ARG A 113 -11.10 -28.38 9.85
CA ARG A 113 -11.22 -29.85 9.77
C ARG A 113 -9.83 -30.43 9.47
N ARG A 114 -9.08 -30.85 10.51
CA ARG A 114 -7.94 -31.74 10.34
C ARG A 114 -8.58 -32.99 9.75
N SER A 115 -8.34 -33.26 8.46
CA SER A 115 -8.78 -34.49 7.83
C SER A 115 -8.24 -35.66 8.66
N ARG A 116 -9.07 -36.23 9.53
CA ARG A 116 -8.94 -37.64 9.87
C ARG A 116 -9.32 -38.39 8.60
N ALA A 117 -8.38 -38.51 7.68
CA ALA A 117 -8.36 -39.61 6.75
C ALA A 117 -8.05 -40.86 7.60
N GLY A 118 -9.09 -41.44 8.18
CA GLY A 118 -9.05 -42.82 8.60
C GLY A 118 -9.02 -43.64 7.32
N ILE A 119 -7.88 -44.27 7.04
CA ILE A 119 -7.75 -45.33 6.05
C ILE A 119 -8.42 -46.56 6.68
N PRO A 120 -9.48 -47.14 6.11
CA PRO A 120 -9.94 -48.45 6.54
C PRO A 120 -8.99 -49.51 5.98
N THR A 121 -8.39 -50.30 6.87
CA THR A 121 -7.82 -51.62 6.58
C THR A 121 -8.92 -52.63 6.34
#